data_AF-A4BI32-F1
#
_entry.id   AF-A4BI32-F1
#
_cell.length_a   1.000
_cell.length_b   1.000
_cell.length_c   1.000
_cell.angle_alpha   90.00
_cell.angle_beta   90.00
_cell.angle_gamma   90.00
#
_symmetry.space_group_name_H-M   'P 1'
#
loop_
_entity.id
_entity.type
_entity.pdbx_description
1 polymer ?
#
loop_
_entity_poly.entity_id
_entity_poly.type
_entity_poly.pdbx_seq_one_letter_code
_entity_poly.pdbx_strand_id
1 'polypeptide(L)'
;MTLNSSRGSPAFKKTLALLGFLLIAPVPTLGVWFAAFESSDSYGAVLWVAAKVWLLFVPVLWWRWVQKQPIAVPAPSRRALTWGAGSGFLMAVGIFGAYWLLARPVIDFTALAGLMASFSLDSVWTYLGLVVYLTLVNSLVEEYVFRWFMQVQLNALMPAIAAAAGSAAVFTLHHTVVLAAYIPWGFNVLASLGIFLGAMIWSWMYRKTENLWSAYISHIGADIGVFAIGYHVLFVAGSA
;
A
#
# COMPACT_ATOMS: atom_id res chain seq x y z
N MET A 1 13.04 -9.86 -7.79
CA MET A 1 12.79 -8.68 -6.96
C MET A 1 14.03 -8.36 -6.14
N THR A 2 15.17 -8.18 -6.82
CA THR A 2 16.39 -7.59 -6.26
C THR A 2 16.74 -6.39 -7.12
N LEU A 3 17.37 -5.38 -6.54
CA LEU A 3 17.84 -4.19 -7.29
C LEU A 3 19.04 -4.52 -8.19
N ASN A 4 19.77 -5.60 -7.86
CA ASN A 4 21.09 -5.91 -8.43
C ASN A 4 21.07 -6.58 -9.82
N SER A 5 19.92 -6.89 -10.42
CA SER A 5 19.88 -7.39 -11.80
C SER A 5 20.02 -6.29 -12.86
N SER A 6 20.11 -5.02 -12.43
CA SER A 6 20.30 -3.85 -13.30
C SER A 6 21.74 -3.57 -13.70
N ARG A 7 22.74 -4.31 -13.18
CA ARG A 7 24.17 -4.07 -13.47
C ARG A 7 24.69 -4.73 -14.76
N GLY A 8 23.81 -5.16 -15.68
CA GLY A 8 24.23 -6.02 -16.79
C GLY A 8 23.62 -5.77 -18.17
N SER A 9 22.85 -4.70 -18.42
CA SER A 9 22.44 -4.37 -19.79
C SER A 9 22.59 -2.87 -20.08
N PRO A 10 23.11 -2.51 -21.27
CA PRO A 10 23.40 -1.13 -21.64
C PRO A 10 22.08 -0.34 -21.61
N ALA A 11 22.00 0.62 -20.68
CA ALA A 11 20.93 1.59 -20.53
C ALA A 11 19.53 1.07 -20.92
N PHE A 12 18.82 0.45 -19.97
CA PHE A 12 17.36 0.34 -20.11
C PHE A 12 16.81 1.71 -20.50
N LYS A 13 16.26 1.82 -21.72
CA LYS A 13 15.95 3.12 -22.31
C LYS A 13 15.00 3.87 -21.38
N LYS A 14 15.33 5.11 -21.01
CA LYS A 14 14.48 5.95 -20.15
C LYS A 14 13.01 5.97 -20.63
N THR A 15 12.78 5.90 -21.93
CA THR A 15 11.43 5.75 -22.52
C THR A 15 10.69 4.50 -22.03
N LEU A 16 11.33 3.34 -21.99
CA LEU A 16 10.71 2.10 -21.49
C LEU A 16 10.46 2.17 -19.98
N ALA A 17 11.35 2.81 -19.23
CA ALA A 17 11.15 3.05 -17.81
C ALA A 17 9.91 3.91 -17.56
N LEU A 18 9.79 5.02 -18.30
CA LEU A 18 8.64 5.91 -18.24
C LEU A 18 7.35 5.18 -18.63
N LEU A 19 7.34 4.40 -19.72
CA LEU A 19 6.17 3.64 -20.13
C LEU A 19 5.75 2.61 -19.08
N GLY A 20 6.69 1.83 -18.54
CA GLY A 20 6.39 0.88 -17.48
C GLY A 20 5.83 1.57 -16.22
N PHE A 21 6.37 2.73 -15.85
CA PHE A 21 5.84 3.53 -14.75
C PHE A 21 4.40 4.00 -15.04
N LEU A 22 4.15 4.62 -16.20
CA LEU A 22 2.84 5.16 -16.57
C LEU A 22 1.75 4.09 -16.73
N LEU A 23 2.11 2.85 -17.09
CA LEU A 23 1.18 1.72 -17.18
C LEU A 23 0.65 1.24 -15.82
N ILE A 24 1.35 1.56 -14.73
CA ILE A 24 1.02 1.07 -13.38
C ILE A 24 0.58 2.20 -12.46
N ALA A 25 1.25 3.35 -12.51
CA ALA A 25 1.03 4.46 -11.58
C ALA A 25 -0.44 4.91 -11.40
N PRO A 26 -1.28 5.06 -12.45
CA PRO A 26 -2.67 5.50 -12.27
C PRO A 26 -3.60 4.38 -11.78
N VAL A 27 -3.24 3.11 -11.98
CA VAL A 27 -4.15 1.96 -11.83
C VAL A 27 -4.67 1.79 -10.39
N PRO A 28 -3.85 1.89 -9.32
CA PRO A 28 -4.35 1.76 -7.95
C PRO A 28 -5.41 2.83 -7.64
N THR A 29 -5.12 4.09 -7.97
CA THR A 29 -6.03 5.22 -7.68
C THR A 29 -7.32 5.10 -8.47
N LEU A 30 -7.25 4.78 -9.77
CA LEU A 30 -8.44 4.57 -10.59
C LEU A 30 -9.28 3.39 -10.06
N GLY A 31 -8.65 2.26 -9.74
CA GLY A 31 -9.34 1.09 -9.24
C GLY A 31 -10.13 1.36 -7.96
N VAL A 32 -9.56 2.12 -7.02
CA VAL A 32 -10.28 2.55 -5.81
C VAL A 32 -11.32 3.62 -6.12
N TRP A 33 -11.02 4.60 -6.97
CA TRP A 33 -11.96 5.66 -7.31
C TRP A 33 -13.28 5.06 -7.84
N PHE A 34 -13.19 4.16 -8.81
CA PHE A 34 -14.37 3.48 -9.36
C PHE A 34 -15.08 2.60 -8.33
N ALA A 35 -14.33 1.94 -7.44
CA ALA A 35 -14.93 1.13 -6.37
C ALA A 35 -15.64 1.95 -5.30
N ALA A 36 -15.15 3.16 -5.00
CA ALA A 36 -15.62 3.98 -3.88
C ALA A 36 -16.64 5.05 -4.27
N PHE A 37 -16.52 5.63 -5.47
CA PHE A 37 -17.32 6.78 -5.89
C PHE A 37 -18.25 6.52 -7.08
N GLU A 38 -18.03 5.43 -7.84
CA GLU A 38 -18.83 5.05 -9.01
C GLU A 38 -19.48 3.67 -8.82
N SER A 39 -19.75 3.29 -7.56
CA SER A 39 -20.15 1.94 -7.14
C SER A 39 -21.63 1.61 -7.35
N SER A 40 -22.39 2.46 -8.06
CA SER A 40 -23.84 2.30 -8.22
C SER A 40 -24.22 1.05 -9.03
N ASP A 41 -23.27 0.42 -9.72
CA ASP A 41 -23.44 -0.80 -10.50
C ASP A 41 -22.27 -1.79 -10.29
N SER A 42 -22.47 -3.04 -10.73
CA SER A 42 -21.43 -4.09 -10.77
C SER A 42 -20.14 -3.68 -11.50
N TYR A 43 -20.21 -2.62 -12.29
CA TYR A 43 -19.10 -2.03 -13.02
C TYR A 43 -17.93 -1.59 -12.12
N GLY A 44 -18.20 -0.93 -10.99
CA GLY A 44 -17.14 -0.49 -10.07
C GLY A 44 -16.33 -1.66 -9.49
N ALA A 45 -17.02 -2.74 -9.11
CA ALA A 45 -16.40 -3.97 -8.63
C ALA A 45 -15.58 -4.66 -9.74
N VAL A 46 -16.10 -4.72 -10.97
CA VAL A 46 -15.38 -5.30 -12.12
C VAL A 46 -14.10 -4.53 -12.41
N LEU A 47 -14.14 -3.19 -12.42
CA LEU A 47 -12.95 -2.36 -12.63
C LEU A 47 -11.93 -2.51 -11.50
N TRP A 48 -12.39 -2.63 -10.25
CA TRP A 48 -11.49 -2.89 -9.12
C TRP A 48 -10.77 -4.24 -9.25
N VAL A 49 -11.51 -5.30 -9.60
CA VAL A 49 -10.92 -6.63 -9.86
C VAL A 49 -9.95 -6.56 -11.05
N ALA A 50 -10.34 -5.90 -12.14
CA ALA A 50 -9.49 -5.71 -13.31
C ALA A 50 -8.20 -4.97 -12.96
N ALA A 51 -8.28 -3.92 -12.12
CA ALA A 51 -7.11 -3.21 -11.60
C ALA A 51 -6.20 -4.13 -10.78
N LYS A 52 -6.75 -4.97 -9.88
CA LYS A 52 -5.95 -5.93 -9.11
C LYS A 52 -5.25 -6.96 -10.02
N VAL A 53 -5.96 -7.51 -11.00
CA VAL A 53 -5.39 -8.43 -11.99
C VAL A 53 -4.28 -7.73 -12.78
N TRP A 54 -4.51 -6.51 -13.25
CA TRP A 54 -3.51 -5.71 -13.95
C TRP A 54 -2.25 -5.49 -13.12
N LEU A 55 -2.42 -5.03 -11.87
CA LEU A 55 -1.34 -4.80 -10.92
C LEU A 55 -0.55 -6.07 -10.60
N LEU A 56 -1.19 -7.23 -10.57
CA LEU A 56 -0.51 -8.50 -10.32
C LEU A 56 0.30 -8.98 -11.54
N PHE A 57 -0.30 -9.01 -12.73
CA PHE A 57 0.31 -9.66 -13.88
C PHE A 57 1.21 -8.75 -14.70
N VAL A 58 0.82 -7.50 -14.96
CA VAL A 58 1.56 -6.61 -15.87
C VAL A 58 3.01 -6.38 -15.41
N PRO A 59 3.33 -6.17 -14.13
CA PRO A 59 4.72 -6.00 -13.72
C PRO A 59 5.60 -7.22 -13.99
N VAL A 60 5.08 -8.44 -13.75
CA VAL A 60 5.79 -9.70 -14.03
C VAL A 60 5.98 -9.92 -15.53
N LEU A 61 4.93 -9.72 -16.33
CA LEU A 61 5.00 -9.88 -17.79
C LEU A 61 5.97 -8.86 -18.39
N TRP A 62 5.91 -7.61 -17.93
CA TRP A 62 6.83 -6.55 -18.34
C TRP A 62 8.28 -6.88 -17.97
N TRP A 63 8.52 -7.33 -16.74
CA TRP A 63 9.85 -7.72 -16.27
C TRP A 63 10.45 -8.86 -17.12
N ARG A 64 9.64 -9.88 -17.42
CA ARG A 64 10.09 -11.07 -18.14
C ARG A 64 10.25 -10.86 -19.64
N TRP A 65 9.34 -10.12 -20.28
CA TRP A 65 9.29 -10.01 -21.75
C TRP A 65 9.84 -8.70 -22.29
N VAL A 66 9.66 -7.57 -21.58
CA VAL A 66 10.18 -6.26 -21.99
C VAL A 66 11.59 -6.06 -21.46
N GLN A 67 11.80 -6.25 -20.15
CA GLN A 67 13.11 -6.06 -19.53
C GLN A 67 14.03 -7.28 -19.68
N LYS A 68 13.48 -8.45 -20.04
CA LYS A 68 14.21 -9.71 -20.23
C LYS A 68 15.03 -10.12 -19.00
N GLN A 69 14.51 -9.80 -17.81
CA GLN A 69 15.16 -10.08 -16.53
C GLN A 69 14.59 -11.36 -15.89
N PRO A 70 15.41 -12.14 -15.15
CA PRO A 70 14.91 -13.28 -14.39
C PRO A 70 14.09 -12.82 -13.19
N ILE A 71 13.09 -13.61 -12.80
CA ILE A 71 12.33 -13.40 -11.57
C ILE A 71 13.03 -14.17 -10.45
N ALA A 72 13.48 -13.45 -9.43
CA ALA A 72 14.07 -14.04 -8.22
C ALA A 72 13.36 -13.50 -6.98
N VAL A 73 13.02 -14.35 -6.01
CA VAL A 73 12.47 -13.93 -4.72
C VAL A 73 13.50 -14.35 -3.66
N PRO A 74 14.37 -13.43 -3.20
CA PRO A 74 15.34 -13.77 -2.17
C PRO A 74 14.64 -14.20 -0.89
N ALA A 75 15.22 -15.17 -0.17
CA ALA A 75 14.75 -15.53 1.16
C ALA A 75 14.90 -14.35 2.14
N PRO A 76 14.03 -14.25 3.16
CA PRO A 76 14.15 -13.21 4.17
C PRO A 76 15.45 -13.37 4.97
N SER A 77 16.24 -12.30 5.06
CA SER A 77 17.41 -12.27 5.95
C SER A 77 16.99 -11.91 7.37
N ARG A 78 17.76 -12.34 8.38
CA ARG A 78 17.51 -11.95 9.79
C ARG A 78 17.39 -10.43 9.95
N ARG A 79 18.23 -9.67 9.25
CA ARG A 79 18.18 -8.20 9.23
C ARG A 79 16.85 -7.69 8.67
N ALA A 80 16.36 -8.27 7.58
CA ALA A 80 15.08 -7.87 7.01
C ALA A 80 13.92 -8.14 7.98
N LEU A 81 13.94 -9.30 8.65
CA LEU A 81 12.93 -9.65 9.66
C LEU A 81 12.96 -8.69 10.85
N THR A 82 14.13 -8.42 11.42
CA THR A 82 14.25 -7.55 12.60
C THR A 82 13.90 -6.10 12.30
N TRP A 83 14.33 -5.58 11.15
CA TRP A 83 13.98 -4.22 10.73
C TRP A 83 12.50 -4.09 10.48
N GLY A 84 11.90 -5.02 9.73
CA GLY A 84 10.48 -5.01 9.43
C GLY A 84 9.62 -5.10 10.69
N ALA A 85 9.94 -6.03 11.61
CA ALA A 85 9.21 -6.16 12.86
C ALA A 85 9.32 -4.90 13.74
N GLY A 86 10.54 -4.35 13.86
CA GLY A 86 10.78 -3.15 14.66
C GLY A 86 10.07 -1.92 14.12
N SER A 87 10.18 -1.65 12.82
CA SER A 87 9.51 -0.50 12.20
C SER A 87 8.00 -0.68 12.15
N GLY A 88 7.51 -1.90 11.89
CA GLY A 88 6.08 -2.21 11.91
C GLY A 88 5.45 -1.98 13.28
N PHE A 89 6.11 -2.42 14.35
CA PHE A 89 5.67 -2.14 15.72
C PHE A 89 5.61 -0.63 16.02
N LEU A 90 6.65 0.12 15.66
CA LEU A 90 6.68 1.57 15.88
C LEU A 90 5.59 2.30 15.07
N MET A 91 5.33 1.87 13.84
CA MET A 91 4.24 2.40 13.02
C MET A 91 2.88 2.08 13.64
N ALA A 92 2.65 0.85 14.09
CA ALA A 92 1.41 0.46 14.77
C ALA A 92 1.15 1.32 16.01
N VAL A 93 2.17 1.52 16.85
CA VAL A 93 2.08 2.38 18.04
C VAL A 93 1.80 3.83 17.66
N GLY A 94 2.47 4.36 16.64
CA GLY A 94 2.26 5.73 16.16
C GLY A 94 0.85 5.94 15.60
N ILE A 95 0.37 5.01 14.77
CA ILE A 95 -0.98 5.02 14.18
C ILE A 95 -2.04 4.94 15.27
N PHE A 96 -1.93 3.96 16.15
CA PHE A 96 -2.89 3.76 17.24
C PHE A 96 -2.86 4.93 18.23
N GLY A 97 -1.68 5.45 18.55
CA GLY A 97 -1.51 6.65 19.39
C GLY A 97 -2.15 7.89 18.77
N ALA A 98 -1.96 8.13 17.47
CA ALA A 98 -2.61 9.23 16.76
C ALA A 98 -4.15 9.09 16.78
N TYR A 99 -4.67 7.86 16.64
CA TYR A 99 -6.10 7.61 16.78
C TYR A 99 -6.61 8.00 18.18
N TRP A 100 -6.00 7.49 19.25
CA TRP A 100 -6.48 7.75 20.61
C TRP A 100 -6.36 9.20 21.04
N LEU A 101 -5.25 9.86 20.68
CA LEU A 101 -4.94 11.19 21.16
C LEU A 101 -5.54 12.31 20.30
N LEU A 102 -5.72 12.08 19.00
CA LEU A 102 -6.12 13.13 18.05
C LEU A 102 -7.48 12.86 17.41
N ALA A 103 -7.72 11.64 16.93
CA ALA A 103 -8.91 11.33 16.14
C ALA A 103 -10.14 11.01 17.01
N ARG A 104 -10.00 10.08 17.96
CA ARG A 104 -11.09 9.59 18.82
C ARG A 104 -11.82 10.70 19.62
N PRO A 105 -11.14 11.73 20.16
CA PRO A 105 -11.84 12.79 20.89
C PRO A 105 -12.65 13.74 20.01
N VAL A 106 -12.44 13.74 18.69
CA VAL A 106 -12.93 14.78 17.77
C VAL A 106 -13.83 14.22 16.66
N ILE A 107 -13.55 13.02 16.16
CA ILE A 107 -14.32 12.39 15.09
C ILE A 107 -15.49 11.61 15.67
N ASP A 108 -16.70 11.89 15.19
CA ASP A 108 -17.84 10.99 15.37
C ASP A 108 -17.72 9.80 14.40
N PHE A 109 -17.49 8.62 14.96
CA PHE A 109 -17.32 7.39 14.19
C PHE A 109 -18.64 6.69 13.87
N THR A 110 -19.78 7.19 14.31
CA THR A 110 -21.11 6.61 14.02
C THR A 110 -21.36 6.53 12.52
N ALA A 111 -21.04 7.62 11.79
CA ALA A 111 -21.19 7.67 10.34
C ALA A 111 -20.27 6.66 9.62
N LEU A 112 -19.03 6.52 10.10
CA LEU A 112 -18.08 5.54 9.57
C LEU A 112 -18.57 4.11 9.81
N ALA A 113 -19.07 3.82 11.02
CA ALA A 113 -19.61 2.51 11.36
C ALA A 113 -20.82 2.15 10.48
N GLY A 114 -21.73 3.11 10.27
CA GLY A 114 -22.88 2.93 9.36
C GLY A 114 -22.46 2.66 7.91
N LEU A 115 -21.47 3.40 7.41
CA LEU A 115 -20.90 3.17 6.08
C LEU A 115 -20.28 1.78 5.96
N MET A 116 -19.48 1.36 6.93
CA MET A 116 -18.85 0.02 6.92
C MET A 116 -19.89 -1.11 7.02
N ALA A 117 -20.95 -0.92 7.82
CA ALA A 117 -22.07 -1.86 7.89
C ALA A 117 -22.79 -2.01 6.54
N SER A 118 -22.89 -0.95 5.74
CA SER A 118 -23.47 -1.02 4.38
C SER A 118 -22.67 -1.92 3.42
N PHE A 119 -21.41 -2.21 3.74
CA PHE A 119 -20.55 -3.16 3.03
C PHE A 119 -20.49 -4.54 3.72
N SER A 120 -21.43 -4.85 4.61
CA SER A 120 -21.51 -6.12 5.37
C SER A 120 -20.30 -6.39 6.27
N LEU A 121 -19.64 -5.34 6.76
CA LEU A 121 -18.48 -5.43 7.68
C LEU A 121 -18.87 -5.37 9.17
N ASP A 122 -20.17 -5.42 9.47
CA ASP A 122 -20.75 -5.51 10.81
C ASP A 122 -20.68 -6.94 11.40
N SER A 123 -20.32 -7.94 10.59
CA SER A 123 -19.94 -9.27 11.07
C SER A 123 -18.45 -9.32 11.41
N VAL A 124 -18.12 -9.73 12.63
CA VAL A 124 -16.72 -9.89 13.08
C VAL A 124 -15.94 -10.84 12.16
N TRP A 125 -16.58 -11.89 11.62
CA TRP A 125 -15.91 -12.86 10.74
C TRP A 125 -15.66 -12.29 9.35
N THR A 126 -16.62 -11.52 8.80
CA THR A 126 -16.42 -10.83 7.52
C THR A 126 -15.32 -9.78 7.63
N TYR A 127 -15.34 -9.01 8.73
CA TYR A 127 -14.30 -8.04 9.06
C TYR A 127 -12.92 -8.69 9.15
N LEU A 128 -12.78 -9.74 9.96
CA LEU A 128 -11.49 -10.45 10.12
C LEU A 128 -11.01 -11.06 8.80
N GLY A 129 -11.91 -11.62 7.98
CA GLY A 129 -11.57 -12.13 6.65
C GLY A 129 -10.99 -11.04 5.74
N LEU A 130 -11.63 -9.86 5.71
CA LEU A 130 -11.13 -8.71 4.97
C LEU A 130 -9.77 -8.23 5.51
N VAL A 131 -9.63 -8.10 6.83
CA VAL A 131 -8.38 -7.68 7.48
C VAL A 131 -7.23 -8.64 7.15
N VAL A 132 -7.46 -9.94 7.20
CA VAL A 132 -6.44 -10.95 6.84
C VAL A 132 -6.03 -10.79 5.37
N TYR A 133 -6.99 -10.63 4.47
CA TYR A 133 -6.70 -10.39 3.05
C TYR A 133 -5.89 -9.10 2.85
N LEU A 134 -6.35 -7.99 3.43
CA LEU A 134 -5.69 -6.69 3.25
C LEU A 134 -4.28 -6.70 3.85
N THR A 135 -4.14 -7.25 5.06
CA THR A 135 -2.88 -7.25 5.80
C THR A 135 -1.84 -8.19 5.21
N LEU A 136 -2.21 -9.37 4.71
CA LEU A 136 -1.25 -10.38 4.26
C LEU A 136 -1.10 -10.41 2.73
N VAL A 137 -2.21 -10.34 2.00
CA VAL A 137 -2.20 -10.50 0.55
C VAL A 137 -2.06 -9.14 -0.13
N ASN A 138 -2.91 -8.19 0.22
CA ASN A 138 -2.92 -6.89 -0.44
C ASN A 138 -1.63 -6.11 -0.16
N SER A 139 -1.18 -6.02 1.09
CA SER A 139 0.07 -5.34 1.43
C SER A 139 1.28 -5.93 0.71
N LEU A 140 1.34 -7.26 0.50
CA LEU A 140 2.39 -7.90 -0.30
C LEU A 140 2.32 -7.46 -1.77
N VAL A 141 1.12 -7.43 -2.35
CA VAL A 141 0.90 -6.92 -3.72
C VAL A 141 1.29 -5.45 -3.82
N GLU A 142 1.00 -4.65 -2.80
CA GLU A 142 1.40 -3.25 -2.78
C GLU A 142 2.93 -3.08 -2.72
N GLU A 143 3.62 -3.78 -1.83
CA GLU A 143 5.09 -3.71 -1.79
C GLU A 143 5.74 -4.20 -3.10
N TYR A 144 5.15 -5.23 -3.72
CA TYR A 144 5.49 -5.71 -5.05
C TYR A 144 5.32 -4.63 -6.14
N VAL A 145 4.20 -3.92 -6.15
CA VAL A 145 3.91 -2.87 -7.13
C VAL A 145 4.80 -1.65 -6.89
N PHE A 146 4.80 -1.13 -5.67
CA PHE A 146 5.34 0.19 -5.38
C PHE A 146 6.84 0.17 -5.10
N ARG A 147 7.37 -0.79 -4.32
CA ARG A 147 8.81 -0.83 -3.99
C ARG A 147 9.62 -1.63 -4.98
N TRP A 148 9.07 -2.72 -5.50
CA TRP A 148 9.78 -3.43 -6.57
C TRP A 148 9.55 -2.76 -7.92
N PHE A 149 8.39 -2.93 -8.55
CA PHE A 149 8.26 -2.55 -9.95
C PHE A 149 8.39 -1.04 -10.18
N MET A 150 7.53 -0.25 -9.55
CA MET A 150 7.45 1.19 -9.77
C MET A 150 8.76 1.91 -9.39
N GLN A 151 9.32 1.61 -8.22
CA GLN A 151 10.57 2.22 -7.79
C GLN A 151 11.75 1.84 -8.71
N VAL A 152 11.80 0.61 -9.24
CA VAL A 152 12.83 0.22 -10.23
C VAL A 152 12.71 1.04 -11.50
N GLN A 153 11.50 1.25 -12.02
CA GLN A 153 11.30 2.11 -13.19
C GLN A 153 11.74 3.55 -12.91
N LEU A 154 11.36 4.11 -11.76
CA LEU A 154 11.75 5.46 -11.37
C LEU A 154 13.26 5.59 -11.15
N ASN A 155 13.95 4.59 -10.59
CA ASN A 155 15.41 4.59 -10.42
C ASN A 155 16.16 4.71 -11.76
N ALA A 156 15.57 4.27 -12.87
CA ALA A 156 16.16 4.46 -14.21
C ALA A 156 15.96 5.88 -14.76
N LEU A 157 15.05 6.67 -14.17
CA LEU A 157 14.70 8.02 -14.61
C LEU A 157 15.35 9.12 -13.75
N MET A 158 15.52 8.86 -12.46
CA MET A 158 15.91 9.87 -11.47
C MET A 158 16.74 9.28 -10.31
N PRO A 159 17.42 10.13 -9.50
CA PRO A 159 18.18 9.66 -8.35
C PRO A 159 17.32 8.89 -7.35
N ALA A 160 17.94 7.97 -6.61
CA ALA A 160 17.20 6.98 -5.82
C ALA A 160 16.30 7.55 -4.71
N ILE A 161 16.60 8.74 -4.18
CA ILE A 161 15.73 9.42 -3.21
C ILE A 161 14.50 10.00 -3.91
N ALA A 162 14.68 10.62 -5.09
CA ALA A 162 13.56 11.12 -5.90
C ALA A 162 12.67 9.96 -6.38
N ALA A 163 13.27 8.82 -6.76
CA ALA A 163 12.52 7.63 -7.15
C ALA A 163 11.70 7.04 -5.98
N ALA A 164 12.26 7.04 -4.76
CA ALA A 164 11.53 6.65 -3.56
C ALA A 164 10.36 7.63 -3.29
N ALA A 165 10.62 8.94 -3.37
CA ALA A 165 9.59 9.96 -3.18
C ALA A 165 8.46 9.88 -4.22
N GLY A 166 8.79 9.61 -5.49
CA GLY A 166 7.80 9.42 -6.54
C GLY A 166 6.92 8.19 -6.29
N SER A 167 7.51 7.05 -5.93
CA SER A 167 6.75 5.84 -5.57
C SER A 167 5.89 6.05 -4.31
N ALA A 168 6.44 6.70 -3.29
CA ALA A 168 5.72 7.05 -2.07
C ALA A 168 4.55 8.01 -2.35
N ALA A 169 4.73 8.99 -3.25
CA ALA A 169 3.68 9.92 -3.62
C ALA A 169 2.50 9.22 -4.31
N VAL A 170 2.76 8.31 -5.27
CA VAL A 170 1.68 7.55 -5.93
C VAL A 170 0.97 6.62 -4.94
N PHE A 171 1.72 5.94 -4.07
CA PHE A 171 1.16 5.12 -2.99
C PHE A 171 0.26 5.94 -2.06
N THR A 172 0.72 7.12 -1.66
CA THR A 172 0.00 8.02 -0.75
C THR A 172 -1.24 8.58 -1.43
N LEU A 173 -1.17 8.97 -2.70
CA LEU A 173 -2.30 9.49 -3.46
C LEU A 173 -3.45 8.47 -3.51
N HIS A 174 -3.12 7.21 -3.82
CA HIS A 174 -4.09 6.12 -3.79
C HIS A 174 -4.79 6.03 -2.43
N HIS A 175 -4.03 6.02 -1.34
CA HIS A 175 -4.59 5.98 0.01
C HIS A 175 -5.36 7.25 0.40
N THR A 176 -4.94 8.42 -0.08
CA THR A 176 -5.63 9.68 0.16
C THR A 176 -7.06 9.61 -0.41
N VAL A 177 -7.21 9.01 -1.60
CA VAL A 177 -8.52 8.79 -2.23
C VAL A 177 -9.34 7.76 -1.46
N VAL A 178 -8.74 6.65 -0.99
CA VAL A 178 -9.41 5.68 -0.10
C VAL A 178 -9.94 6.40 1.15
N LEU A 179 -9.05 7.11 1.87
CA LEU A 179 -9.36 7.73 3.15
C LEU A 179 -10.36 8.88 3.03
N ALA A 180 -10.42 9.57 1.88
CA ALA A 180 -11.39 10.64 1.64
C ALA A 180 -12.85 10.14 1.70
N ALA A 181 -13.08 8.85 1.48
CA ALA A 181 -14.41 8.23 1.63
C ALA A 181 -14.78 7.94 3.10
N TYR A 182 -13.81 7.89 4.01
CA TYR A 182 -14.02 7.36 5.37
C TYR A 182 -13.77 8.37 6.49
N ILE A 183 -12.89 9.35 6.31
CA ILE A 183 -12.48 10.27 7.37
C ILE A 183 -12.46 11.74 6.91
N PRO A 184 -12.66 12.71 7.82
CA PRO A 184 -12.59 14.13 7.49
C PRO A 184 -11.23 14.54 6.91
N TRP A 185 -11.23 15.53 6.01
CA TRP A 185 -10.04 15.95 5.26
C TRP A 185 -8.84 16.32 6.13
N GLY A 186 -9.03 16.96 7.29
CA GLY A 186 -7.93 17.29 8.20
C GLY A 186 -7.17 16.04 8.69
N PHE A 187 -7.91 14.99 9.04
CA PHE A 187 -7.32 13.71 9.45
C PHE A 187 -6.79 12.91 8.26
N ASN A 188 -7.42 13.04 7.08
CA ASN A 188 -6.89 12.45 5.85
C ASN A 188 -5.51 13.02 5.51
N VAL A 189 -5.30 14.34 5.61
CA VAL A 189 -3.98 14.96 5.38
C VAL A 189 -2.95 14.43 6.37
N LEU A 190 -3.31 14.34 7.65
CA LEU A 190 -2.41 13.80 8.69
C LEU A 190 -2.05 12.33 8.42
N ALA A 191 -3.04 11.49 8.12
CA ALA A 191 -2.85 10.09 7.78
C ALA A 191 -2.00 9.93 6.52
N SER A 192 -2.27 10.74 5.48
CA SER A 192 -1.53 10.75 4.22
C SER A 192 -0.05 11.15 4.42
N LEU A 193 0.24 12.10 5.31
CA LEU A 193 1.61 12.41 5.70
C LEU A 193 2.30 11.19 6.35
N GLY A 194 1.61 10.52 7.28
CA GLY A 194 2.09 9.28 7.89
C GLY A 194 2.37 8.18 6.87
N ILE A 195 1.44 7.97 5.93
CA ILE A 195 1.55 7.01 4.82
C ILE A 195 2.75 7.34 3.92
N PHE A 196 2.95 8.60 3.56
CA PHE A 196 4.08 9.02 2.75
C PHE A 196 5.42 8.73 3.45
N LEU A 197 5.52 9.07 4.73
CA LEU A 197 6.72 8.80 5.53
C LEU A 197 6.96 7.29 5.68
N GLY A 198 5.91 6.51 5.93
CA GLY A 198 5.97 5.04 5.96
C GLY A 198 6.50 4.46 4.66
N ALA A 199 5.92 4.88 3.53
CA ALA A 199 6.35 4.45 2.20
C ALA A 199 7.81 4.84 1.89
N MET A 200 8.26 6.01 2.33
CA MET A 200 9.68 6.42 2.23
C MET A 200 10.60 5.50 3.04
N ILE A 201 10.20 5.13 4.27
CA ILE A 201 10.94 4.19 5.12
C ILE A 201 11.00 2.81 4.47
N TRP A 202 9.87 2.32 3.93
CA TRP A 202 9.80 1.05 3.21
C TRP A 202 10.69 1.03 1.97
N SER A 203 10.67 2.10 1.16
CA SER A 203 11.58 2.26 0.02
C SER A 203 13.06 2.31 0.43
N TRP A 204 13.38 2.89 1.59
CA TRP A 204 14.74 2.84 2.16
C TRP A 204 15.11 1.42 2.60
N MET A 205 14.25 0.73 3.34
CA MET A 205 14.49 -0.64 3.79
C MET A 205 14.67 -1.60 2.61
N TYR A 206 13.79 -1.52 1.61
CA TYR A 206 13.88 -2.30 0.37
C TYR A 206 15.26 -2.15 -0.29
N ARG A 207 15.78 -0.92 -0.38
CA ARG A 207 17.11 -0.65 -0.94
C ARG A 207 18.25 -1.19 -0.09
N LYS A 208 18.10 -1.21 1.23
CA LYS A 208 19.15 -1.66 2.15
C LYS A 208 19.19 -3.18 2.32
N THR A 209 18.04 -3.85 2.23
CA THR A 209 17.93 -5.31 2.35
C THR A 209 17.93 -6.02 1.01
N GLU A 210 17.76 -5.28 -0.09
CA GLU A 210 17.65 -5.79 -1.47
C GLU A 210 16.54 -6.84 -1.66
N ASN A 211 15.52 -6.80 -0.80
CA ASN A 211 14.36 -7.68 -0.84
C ASN A 211 13.15 -6.97 -0.21
N LEU A 212 11.95 -7.47 -0.47
CA LEU A 212 10.69 -6.87 -0.01
C LEU A 212 10.32 -7.22 1.44
N TRP A 213 10.97 -8.21 2.06
CA TRP A 213 10.51 -8.75 3.35
C TRP A 213 10.53 -7.74 4.49
N SER A 214 11.53 -6.86 4.52
CA SER A 214 11.61 -5.80 5.54
C SER A 214 10.44 -4.82 5.44
N ALA A 215 10.17 -4.34 4.22
CA ALA A 215 9.05 -3.45 3.93
C ALA A 215 7.70 -4.15 4.18
N TYR A 216 7.51 -5.35 3.67
CA TYR A 216 6.27 -6.13 3.81
C TYR A 216 5.93 -6.43 5.27
N ILE A 217 6.88 -6.89 6.09
CA ILE A 217 6.64 -7.16 7.52
C ILE A 217 6.32 -5.86 8.27
N SER A 218 6.99 -4.76 7.92
CA SER A 218 6.66 -3.46 8.48
C SER A 218 5.27 -2.99 8.09
N HIS A 219 4.86 -3.25 6.84
CA HIS A 219 3.54 -2.92 6.32
C HIS A 219 2.45 -3.69 7.07
N ILE A 220 2.63 -5.01 7.28
CA ILE A 220 1.75 -5.81 8.15
C ILE A 220 1.56 -5.15 9.51
N GLY A 221 2.64 -4.66 10.14
CA GLY A 221 2.55 -3.97 11.42
C GLY A 221 1.71 -2.69 11.36
N ALA A 222 1.90 -1.88 10.32
CA ALA A 222 1.09 -0.68 10.10
C ALA A 222 -0.40 -1.02 9.88
N ASP A 223 -0.69 -2.03 9.06
CA ASP A 223 -2.04 -2.52 8.79
C ASP A 223 -2.72 -3.03 10.06
N ILE A 224 -2.02 -3.79 10.90
CA ILE A 224 -2.54 -4.20 12.21
C ILE A 224 -2.95 -2.98 13.04
N GLY A 225 -2.16 -1.90 13.03
CA GLY A 225 -2.51 -0.65 13.70
C GLY A 225 -3.79 -0.02 13.16
N VAL A 226 -3.92 0.07 11.83
CA VAL A 226 -5.10 0.62 11.15
C VAL A 226 -6.35 -0.23 11.39
N PHE A 227 -6.26 -1.55 11.24
CA PHE A 227 -7.39 -2.44 11.42
C PHE A 227 -7.75 -2.66 12.89
N ALA A 228 -6.80 -2.50 13.83
CA ALA A 228 -7.16 -2.42 15.26
C ALA A 228 -8.09 -1.23 15.55
N ILE A 229 -7.87 -0.09 14.89
CA ILE A 229 -8.76 1.08 14.98
C ILE A 229 -10.14 0.74 14.42
N GLY A 230 -10.19 0.14 13.22
CA GLY A 230 -11.46 -0.25 12.59
C GLY A 230 -12.26 -1.23 13.45
N TYR A 231 -11.61 -2.24 14.02
CA TYR A 231 -12.24 -3.19 14.94
C TYR A 231 -12.80 -2.46 16.18
N HIS A 232 -12.00 -1.60 16.78
CA HIS A 232 -12.41 -0.83 17.95
C HIS A 232 -13.63 0.06 17.64
N VAL A 233 -13.63 0.76 16.50
CA VAL A 233 -14.75 1.60 16.06
C VAL A 233 -16.04 0.79 15.86
N LEU A 234 -15.95 -0.36 15.19
CA LEU A 234 -17.13 -1.15 14.81
C LEU A 234 -17.73 -1.95 15.96
N PHE A 235 -16.89 -2.55 16.81
CA PHE A 235 -17.33 -3.58 17.75
C PHE A 235 -17.21 -3.18 19.23
N VAL A 236 -16.45 -2.13 19.54
CA VAL A 236 -16.16 -1.71 20.93
C VAL A 236 -16.71 -0.32 21.25
N ALA A 237 -16.55 0.64 20.33
CA ALA A 237 -16.91 2.03 20.59
C ALA A 237 -18.44 2.27 20.58
N GLY A 238 -19.19 1.49 19.81
CA GLY A 238 -20.66 1.60 19.71
C GLY A 238 -21.45 0.68 20.64
N SER A 239 -20.79 -0.10 21.49
CA SER A 239 -21.40 -1.03 22.46
C SER A 239 -21.44 -0.47 23.89
N ALA A 240 -21.19 0.82 24.05
CA ALA A 240 -21.31 1.60 25.29
C ALA A 240 -22.34 2.72 25.13
#